data_AF-A0AAQ4CW58-F1
#
_entry.id   AF-A0AAQ4CW58-F1
#
_cell.length_a   1.000
_cell.length_b   1.000
_cell.length_c   1.000
_cell.angle_alpha   90.00
_cell.angle_beta   90.00
_cell.angle_gamma   90.00
#
_symmetry.space_group_name_H-M   'P 1'
#
loop_
_entity.id
_entity.type
_entity.pdbx_description
1 polymer ?
#
loop_
_entity_poly.entity_id
_entity_poly.type
_entity_poly.pdbx_seq_one_letter_code
_entity_poly.pdbx_strand_id
1 'polypeptide(L)'
;MKKRKEILDRYVITTDCEDLKELEKLIELLKKYNVIAYNYKVEYLNGKVSIRVVKGNIILNLSNLSLSELEEFLKDREEFYIPKFRVEFHNVKPTRDIIDKLEKLNLPYSEVHIFKDYVKIKTISGLSFIDNKDLEATYDLSQVMDKISLKPLNLGRIKKVKDMYALVLLKLYGIRDLNLIDKILNLNYNIINDSKIVIKDMDLEINEKGIFIKGKEISKKDLYKILEERLIRQ
;
A
#
# COMPACT_ATOMS: atom_id res chain seq x y z
N MET A 1 27.90 16.27 14.06
CA MET A 1 27.14 17.44 14.59
C MET A 1 26.12 16.96 15.60
N LYS A 2 25.85 17.72 16.67
CA LYS A 2 24.94 17.31 17.76
C LYS A 2 23.52 17.78 17.44
N LYS A 3 22.55 16.86 17.47
CA LYS A 3 21.13 17.18 17.30
C LYS A 3 20.60 17.96 18.50
N ARG A 4 19.75 18.95 18.25
CA ARG A 4 19.04 19.73 19.27
C ARG A 4 17.62 20.06 18.81
N LYS A 5 16.85 20.73 19.67
CA LYS A 5 15.52 21.26 19.35
C LYS A 5 15.57 22.78 19.40
N GLU A 6 15.03 23.41 18.37
CA GLU A 6 14.83 24.85 18.29
C GLU A 6 13.34 25.15 18.17
N ILE A 7 12.89 26.20 18.85
CA ILE A 7 11.52 26.68 18.74
C ILE A 7 11.57 27.97 17.95
N LEU A 8 10.98 27.96 16.76
CA LEU A 8 10.83 29.14 15.92
C LEU A 8 9.35 29.34 15.61
N ASP A 9 8.84 30.50 16.02
CA ASP A 9 7.40 30.81 15.99
C ASP A 9 6.62 29.72 16.76
N ARG A 10 5.75 28.98 16.09
CA ARG A 10 4.98 27.85 16.65
C ARG A 10 5.58 26.47 16.39
N TYR A 11 6.70 26.38 15.66
CA TYR A 11 7.26 25.11 15.22
C TYR A 11 8.35 24.61 16.18
N VAL A 12 8.31 23.31 16.47
CA VAL A 12 9.40 22.60 17.15
C VAL A 12 10.26 21.91 16.09
N ILE A 13 11.45 22.45 15.85
CA ILE A 13 12.38 21.98 14.83
C ILE A 13 13.47 21.13 15.48
N THR A 14 13.54 19.85 15.11
CA THR A 14 14.69 19.01 15.44
C THR A 14 15.79 19.29 14.42
N THR A 15 16.95 19.79 14.85
CA THR A 15 17.97 20.31 13.93
C THR A 15 19.40 20.00 14.38
N ASP A 16 20.31 19.87 13.42
CA ASP A 16 21.77 19.92 13.62
C ASP A 16 22.39 21.20 13.04
N CYS A 17 21.62 22.02 12.33
CA CYS A 17 22.05 23.28 11.73
C CYS A 17 22.31 24.35 12.79
N GLU A 18 23.47 25.01 12.74
CA GLU A 18 23.83 26.11 13.63
C GLU A 18 23.40 27.49 13.08
N ASP A 19 23.13 27.60 11.78
CA ASP A 19 22.68 28.84 11.14
C ASP A 19 21.16 29.05 11.32
N LEU A 20 20.79 29.96 12.21
CA LEU A 20 19.40 30.35 12.44
C LEU A 20 18.73 30.92 11.18
N LYS A 21 19.46 31.60 10.30
CA LYS A 21 18.89 32.18 9.07
C LYS A 21 18.39 31.11 8.12
N GLU A 22 19.03 29.95 8.12
CA GLU A 22 18.62 28.80 7.30
C GLU A 22 17.31 28.19 7.82
N LEU A 23 17.15 28.13 9.15
CA LEU A 23 15.90 27.69 9.78
C LEU A 23 14.76 28.72 9.59
N GLU A 24 15.08 30.02 9.60
CA GLU A 24 14.12 31.08 9.27
C GLU A 24 13.61 30.95 7.83
N LYS A 25 14.48 30.66 6.86
CA LYS A 25 14.07 30.39 5.46
C LYS A 25 13.10 29.22 5.36
N LEU A 26 13.29 28.16 6.14
CA LEU A 26 12.34 27.05 6.21
C LEU A 26 10.97 27.52 6.72
N ILE A 27 10.93 28.31 7.80
CA ILE A 27 9.67 28.84 8.34
C ILE A 27 9.00 29.80 7.35
N GLU A 28 9.75 30.68 6.70
CA GLU A 28 9.26 31.56 5.64
C GLU A 28 8.65 30.76 4.48
N LEU A 29 9.30 29.66 4.08
CA LEU A 29 8.79 28.78 3.03
C LEU A 29 7.45 28.14 3.43
N LEU A 30 7.31 27.64 4.66
CA LEU A 30 6.04 27.09 5.15
C LEU A 30 4.94 28.15 5.21
N LYS A 31 5.27 29.37 5.67
CA LYS A 31 4.33 30.51 5.71
C LYS A 31 3.90 30.94 4.30
N LYS A 32 4.84 31.02 3.36
CA LYS A 32 4.60 31.42 1.95
C LYS A 32 3.51 30.57 1.29
N TYR A 33 3.46 29.27 1.60
CA TYR A 33 2.47 28.34 1.04
C TYR A 33 1.29 28.03 1.97
N ASN A 34 1.17 28.75 3.09
CA ASN A 34 0.12 28.55 4.11
C ASN A 34 0.04 27.09 4.62
N VAL A 35 1.20 26.49 4.85
CA VAL A 35 1.33 25.07 5.21
C VAL A 35 1.61 24.91 6.70
N ILE A 36 0.81 24.06 7.36
CA ILE A 36 0.98 23.71 8.77
C ILE A 36 1.54 22.29 8.89
N ALA A 37 2.66 22.17 9.60
CA ALA A 37 3.23 20.88 9.95
C ALA A 37 2.30 20.15 10.92
N TYR A 38 2.12 18.84 10.73
CA TYR A 38 1.37 18.00 11.65
C TYR A 38 1.99 18.07 13.05
N ASN A 39 1.18 18.45 14.05
CA ASN A 39 1.61 18.72 15.42
C ASN A 39 2.75 19.75 15.55
N TYR A 40 2.90 20.64 14.57
CA TYR A 40 3.95 21.68 14.53
C TYR A 40 5.39 21.13 14.60
N LYS A 41 5.62 19.86 14.23
CA LYS A 41 6.94 19.22 14.28
C LYS A 41 7.60 19.21 12.91
N VAL A 42 8.86 19.63 12.87
CA VAL A 42 9.69 19.63 11.65
C VAL A 42 11.08 19.08 12.00
N GLU A 43 11.69 18.35 11.06
CA GLU A 43 13.08 17.92 11.16
C GLU A 43 13.91 18.62 10.09
N TYR A 44 15.04 19.20 10.48
CA TYR A 44 16.01 19.84 9.59
C TYR A 44 17.41 19.31 9.88
N LEU A 45 17.81 18.24 9.22
CA LEU A 45 19.10 17.57 9.47
C LEU A 45 19.93 17.50 8.20
N ASN A 46 21.24 17.78 8.33
CA ASN A 46 22.18 17.73 7.21
C ASN A 46 21.71 18.53 5.98
N GLY A 47 21.13 19.71 6.19
CA GLY A 47 20.59 20.57 5.12
C GLY A 47 19.34 20.02 4.43
N LYS A 48 18.64 19.08 5.06
CA LYS A 48 17.45 18.40 4.52
C LYS A 48 16.28 18.46 5.50
N VAL A 49 15.09 18.70 4.96
CA VAL A 49 13.82 18.79 5.67
C VAL A 49 13.09 17.44 5.64
N SER A 50 12.53 17.05 6.77
CA SER A 50 11.45 16.07 6.85
C SER A 50 10.25 16.65 7.61
N ILE A 51 9.07 16.61 7.01
CA ILE A 51 7.85 17.24 7.51
C ILE A 51 6.62 16.46 7.05
N ARG A 52 5.63 16.31 7.94
CA ARG A 52 4.28 15.88 7.57
C ARG A 52 3.39 17.10 7.45
N VAL A 53 2.76 17.28 6.29
CA VAL A 53 1.87 18.40 5.99
C VAL A 53 0.46 17.87 5.79
N VAL A 54 -0.53 18.53 6.39
CA VAL A 54 -1.95 18.22 6.14
C VAL A 54 -2.48 19.21 5.11
N LYS A 55 -3.13 18.71 4.05
CA LYS A 55 -3.73 19.52 2.99
C LYS A 55 -5.09 18.94 2.63
N GLY A 56 -6.17 19.67 2.90
CA GLY A 56 -7.53 19.08 2.89
C GLY A 56 -7.61 17.93 3.91
N ASN A 57 -7.98 16.72 3.45
CA ASN A 57 -7.99 15.53 4.30
C ASN A 57 -6.85 14.52 3.98
N ILE A 58 -5.92 14.90 3.11
CA ILE A 58 -4.74 14.09 2.78
C ILE A 58 -3.51 14.56 3.56
N ILE A 59 -2.52 13.66 3.68
CA ILE A 59 -1.25 13.93 4.35
C ILE A 59 -0.13 13.85 3.30
N LEU A 60 0.74 14.85 3.25
CA LEU A 60 2.01 14.77 2.54
C LEU A 60 3.10 14.42 3.56
N ASN A 61 3.70 13.25 3.42
CA ASN A 61 4.87 12.85 4.19
C ASN A 61 6.12 13.10 3.36
N LEU A 62 6.72 14.27 3.61
CA LEU A 62 7.89 14.75 2.88
C LEU A 62 9.12 14.48 3.72
N SER A 63 10.12 13.80 3.16
CA SER A 63 11.29 13.32 3.90
C SER A 63 12.57 13.53 3.10
N ASN A 64 13.60 14.02 3.77
CA ASN A 64 14.94 14.20 3.23
C ASN A 64 15.01 15.11 1.98
N LEU A 65 14.25 16.21 1.98
CA LEU A 65 14.18 17.16 0.88
C LEU A 65 15.04 18.39 1.14
N SER A 66 15.71 18.93 0.12
CA SER A 66 16.23 20.30 0.19
C SER A 66 15.08 21.30 0.26
N LEU A 67 15.36 22.56 0.63
CA LEU A 67 14.35 23.62 0.64
C LEU A 67 13.73 23.84 -0.76
N SER A 68 14.52 23.73 -1.83
CA SER A 68 14.02 23.84 -3.21
C SER A 68 13.11 22.67 -3.58
N GLU A 69 13.49 21.43 -3.25
CA GLU A 69 12.64 20.26 -3.47
C GLU A 69 11.33 20.38 -2.68
N LEU A 70 11.40 20.77 -1.40
CA LEU A 70 10.22 21.02 -0.56
C LEU A 70 9.30 22.05 -1.20
N GLU A 71 9.86 23.19 -1.67
CA GLU A 71 9.08 24.21 -2.35
C GLU A 71 8.34 23.67 -3.58
N GLU A 72 8.96 22.79 -4.36
CA GLU A 72 8.29 22.16 -5.51
C GLU A 72 7.07 21.31 -5.12
N PHE A 73 7.06 20.69 -3.94
CA PHE A 73 5.89 19.98 -3.41
C PHE A 73 4.81 20.95 -2.90
N LEU A 74 5.21 22.04 -2.24
CA LEU A 74 4.27 22.98 -1.63
C LEU A 74 3.64 23.97 -2.63
N LYS A 75 4.26 24.16 -3.81
CA LYS A 75 3.72 25.01 -4.89
C LYS A 75 2.36 24.57 -5.39
N ASP A 76 2.09 23.26 -5.32
CA ASP A 76 0.80 22.74 -5.70
C ASP A 76 -0.28 23.28 -4.75
N ARG A 77 -1.36 23.84 -5.31
CA ARG A 77 -2.48 24.42 -4.55
C ARG A 77 -3.72 23.51 -4.53
N GLU A 78 -3.72 22.38 -5.23
CA GLU A 78 -4.87 21.49 -5.24
C GLU A 78 -5.08 20.82 -3.89
N GLU A 79 -6.24 21.06 -3.28
CA GLU A 79 -6.68 20.35 -2.09
C GLU A 79 -7.57 19.18 -2.48
N PHE A 80 -7.27 18.01 -1.91
CA PHE A 80 -8.03 16.79 -2.15
C PHE A 80 -8.83 16.41 -0.92
N TYR A 81 -10.04 15.92 -1.15
CA TYR A 81 -10.93 15.45 -0.10
C TYR A 81 -11.49 14.07 -0.45
N ILE A 82 -11.10 13.02 0.29
CA ILE A 82 -11.68 11.68 0.16
C ILE A 82 -12.13 11.13 1.53
N PRO A 83 -13.40 11.25 1.92
CA PRO A 83 -13.83 10.96 3.30
C PRO A 83 -13.70 9.49 3.69
N LYS A 84 -13.74 8.56 2.72
CA LYS A 84 -13.62 7.12 2.95
C LYS A 84 -12.19 6.68 3.28
N PHE A 85 -11.18 7.50 2.97
CA PHE A 85 -9.79 7.10 3.08
C PHE A 85 -8.97 8.12 3.85
N ARG A 86 -8.07 7.62 4.70
CA ARG A 86 -6.94 8.41 5.17
C ARG A 86 -5.79 8.22 4.19
N VAL A 87 -5.54 9.21 3.35
CA VAL A 87 -4.54 9.11 2.28
C VAL A 87 -3.27 9.84 2.67
N GLU A 88 -2.13 9.16 2.54
CA GLU A 88 -0.80 9.72 2.80
C GLU A 88 0.14 9.50 1.61
N PHE A 89 0.68 10.59 1.09
CA PHE A 89 1.62 10.62 -0.03
C PHE A 89 3.05 10.71 0.49
N HIS A 90 3.90 9.74 0.14
CA HIS A 90 5.30 9.66 0.60
C HIS A 90 6.25 10.14 -0.49
N ASN A 91 6.79 11.36 -0.35
CA ASN A 91 7.67 12.00 -1.36
C ASN A 91 7.11 11.94 -2.80
N VAL A 92 5.79 12.01 -2.95
CA VAL A 92 5.10 12.03 -4.24
C VAL A 92 4.03 13.10 -4.23
N LYS A 93 3.85 13.77 -5.36
CA LYS A 93 2.82 14.78 -5.50
C LYS A 93 1.45 14.11 -5.56
N PRO A 94 0.44 14.67 -4.88
CA PRO A 94 -0.96 14.30 -5.13
C PRO A 94 -1.31 14.54 -6.59
N THR A 95 -2.13 13.67 -7.16
CA THR A 95 -2.60 13.81 -8.55
C THR A 95 -4.07 13.44 -8.60
N ARG A 96 -4.88 14.14 -9.39
CA ARG A 96 -6.31 13.80 -9.51
C ARG A 96 -6.56 12.36 -9.97
N ASP A 97 -5.72 11.81 -10.84
CA ASP A 97 -5.84 10.42 -11.34
C ASP A 97 -5.90 9.36 -10.22
N ILE A 98 -4.97 9.38 -9.26
CA ILE A 98 -4.97 8.41 -8.16
C ILE A 98 -6.16 8.63 -7.22
N ILE A 99 -6.60 9.88 -7.04
CA ILE A 99 -7.75 10.24 -6.21
C ILE A 99 -9.04 9.70 -6.83
N ASP A 100 -9.25 9.91 -8.13
CA ASP A 100 -10.41 9.38 -8.87
C ASP A 100 -10.48 7.85 -8.82
N LYS A 101 -9.33 7.18 -8.90
CA LYS A 101 -9.25 5.73 -8.74
C LYS A 101 -9.67 5.29 -7.34
N LEU A 102 -9.17 5.96 -6.30
CA LEU A 102 -9.56 5.67 -4.92
C LEU A 102 -11.07 5.88 -4.70
N GLU A 103 -11.66 6.96 -5.21
CA GLU A 103 -13.10 7.25 -5.06
C GLU A 103 -14.01 6.16 -5.65
N LYS A 104 -13.54 5.43 -6.68
CA LYS A 104 -14.25 4.30 -7.31
C LYS A 104 -14.17 2.99 -6.53
N LEU A 105 -13.31 2.90 -5.52
CA LEU A 105 -13.12 1.66 -4.76
C LEU A 105 -14.28 1.42 -3.79
N ASN A 106 -14.78 0.18 -3.77
CA ASN A 106 -15.74 -0.27 -2.78
C ASN A 106 -15.06 -0.90 -1.55
N LEU A 107 -14.10 -0.17 -0.97
CA LEU A 107 -13.42 -0.60 0.25
C LEU A 107 -14.09 0.02 1.48
N PRO A 108 -14.08 -0.67 2.64
CA PRO A 108 -14.38 -0.02 3.91
C PRO A 108 -13.32 1.07 4.21
N TYR A 109 -13.55 1.86 5.26
CA TYR A 109 -12.58 2.86 5.68
C TYR A 109 -11.17 2.27 5.75
N SER A 110 -10.23 2.92 5.05
CA SER A 110 -8.87 2.39 4.88
C SER A 110 -7.82 3.48 4.98
N GLU A 111 -6.65 3.12 5.52
CA GLU A 111 -5.42 3.89 5.43
C GLU A 111 -4.73 3.55 4.11
N VAL A 112 -4.42 4.57 3.32
CA VAL A 112 -3.83 4.44 1.98
C VAL A 112 -2.51 5.21 1.96
N HIS A 113 -1.41 4.50 1.74
CA HIS A 113 -0.09 5.10 1.59
C HIS A 113 0.37 4.99 0.14
N ILE A 114 0.60 6.14 -0.50
CA ILE A 114 0.99 6.23 -1.90
C ILE A 114 2.49 6.54 -1.96
N PHE A 115 3.23 5.67 -2.62
CA PHE A 115 4.66 5.81 -2.88
C PHE A 115 4.90 6.05 -4.37
N LYS A 116 6.17 6.22 -4.76
CA LYS A 116 6.56 6.45 -6.16
C LYS A 116 6.03 5.37 -7.10
N ASP A 117 6.16 4.10 -6.70
CA ASP A 117 5.92 2.95 -7.60
C ASP A 117 4.76 2.06 -7.16
N TYR A 118 4.21 2.26 -5.94
CA TYR A 118 3.18 1.38 -5.39
C TYR A 118 2.28 2.10 -4.40
N VAL A 119 1.15 1.47 -4.11
CA VAL A 119 0.19 1.89 -3.08
C VAL A 119 0.07 0.77 -2.05
N LYS A 120 0.12 1.12 -0.77
CA LYS A 120 -0.13 0.21 0.34
C LYS A 120 -1.46 0.58 0.99
N ILE A 121 -2.34 -0.40 1.14
CA ILE A 121 -3.67 -0.19 1.71
C ILE A 121 -3.82 -1.07 2.96
N LYS A 122 -4.43 -0.51 4.00
CA LYS A 122 -4.84 -1.21 5.21
C LYS A 122 -6.28 -0.84 5.55
N THR A 123 -7.18 -1.80 5.55
CA THR A 123 -8.57 -1.61 5.93
C THR A 123 -8.71 -1.51 7.45
N ILE A 124 -9.81 -0.92 7.91
CA ILE A 124 -10.18 -0.88 9.34
C ILE A 124 -10.26 -2.28 9.98
N SER A 125 -10.57 -3.31 9.20
CA SER A 125 -10.63 -4.71 9.64
C SER A 125 -9.25 -5.38 9.77
N GLY A 126 -8.19 -4.72 9.34
CA GLY A 126 -6.82 -5.25 9.41
C GLY A 126 -6.38 -6.04 8.17
N LEU A 127 -7.17 -6.08 7.10
CA LEU A 127 -6.70 -6.56 5.80
C LEU A 127 -5.67 -5.56 5.24
N SER A 128 -4.52 -6.04 4.79
CA SER A 128 -3.48 -5.21 4.21
C SER A 128 -2.86 -5.82 2.96
N PHE A 129 -2.55 -4.97 2.00
CA PHE A 129 -2.00 -5.37 0.71
C PHE A 129 -1.23 -4.21 0.04
N ILE A 130 -0.44 -4.58 -0.97
CA ILE A 130 0.33 -3.67 -1.81
C ILE A 130 -0.09 -3.90 -3.26
N ASP A 131 -0.43 -2.82 -3.94
CA ASP A 131 -0.79 -2.79 -5.36
C ASP A 131 0.06 -1.74 -6.11
N ASN A 132 -0.02 -1.75 -7.44
CA ASN A 132 0.55 -0.71 -8.29
C ASN A 132 -0.30 0.57 -8.20
N LYS A 133 0.21 1.67 -8.79
CA LYS A 133 -0.49 2.96 -8.82
C LYS A 133 -1.72 3.01 -9.74
N ASP A 134 -1.88 2.03 -10.62
CA ASP A 134 -3.09 1.92 -11.43
C ASP A 134 -4.31 1.46 -10.61
N LEU A 135 -4.09 0.86 -9.44
CA LEU A 135 -5.09 0.32 -8.53
C LEU A 135 -6.02 -0.72 -9.18
N GLU A 136 -5.60 -1.37 -10.26
CA GLU A 136 -6.47 -2.32 -10.95
C GLU A 136 -6.79 -3.55 -10.10
N ALA A 137 -5.80 -4.12 -9.41
CA ALA A 137 -6.02 -5.26 -8.53
C ALA A 137 -6.87 -4.87 -7.32
N THR A 138 -6.66 -3.67 -6.80
CA THR A 138 -7.42 -3.10 -5.70
C THR A 138 -8.89 -2.91 -6.07
N TYR A 139 -9.16 -2.42 -7.29
CA TYR A 139 -10.53 -2.26 -7.77
C TYR A 139 -11.25 -3.61 -7.81
N ASP A 140 -10.67 -4.62 -8.44
CA ASP A 140 -11.29 -5.96 -8.54
C ASP A 140 -11.42 -6.62 -7.16
N LEU A 141 -10.42 -6.45 -6.27
CA LEU A 141 -10.51 -6.93 -4.90
C LEU A 141 -11.68 -6.28 -4.15
N SER A 142 -11.89 -4.97 -4.34
CA SER A 142 -12.97 -4.23 -3.68
C SER A 142 -14.37 -4.73 -4.04
N GLN A 143 -14.53 -5.37 -5.21
CA GLN A 143 -15.81 -5.95 -5.65
C GLN A 143 -16.15 -7.28 -4.97
N VAL A 144 -15.19 -7.94 -4.33
CA VAL A 144 -15.38 -9.24 -3.66
C VAL A 144 -15.12 -9.19 -2.15
N MET A 145 -14.98 -7.99 -1.59
CA MET A 145 -14.68 -7.77 -0.17
C MET A 145 -15.76 -8.31 0.76
N ASP A 146 -17.01 -8.35 0.32
CA ASP A 146 -18.16 -8.92 1.03
C ASP A 146 -18.02 -10.43 1.26
N LYS A 147 -17.32 -11.13 0.36
CA LYS A 147 -17.06 -12.58 0.45
C LYS A 147 -15.84 -12.92 1.30
N ILE A 148 -15.00 -11.93 1.58
CA ILE A 148 -13.74 -12.14 2.31
C ILE A 148 -14.02 -11.99 3.81
N SER A 149 -13.69 -13.02 4.58
CA SER A 149 -13.68 -12.91 6.04
C SER A 149 -12.74 -11.76 6.45
N LEU A 150 -13.29 -10.72 7.08
CA LEU A 150 -12.58 -9.50 7.47
C LEU A 150 -11.63 -9.70 8.66
N LYS A 151 -11.03 -10.89 8.82
CA LYS A 151 -9.98 -11.11 9.81
C LYS A 151 -8.70 -10.36 9.38
N PRO A 152 -7.88 -9.90 10.34
CA PRO A 152 -6.59 -9.31 10.02
C PRO A 152 -5.73 -10.25 9.18
N LEU A 153 -5.37 -9.82 7.97
CA LEU A 153 -4.61 -10.62 7.00
C LEU A 153 -3.69 -9.70 6.21
N ASN A 154 -2.45 -10.15 6.00
CA ASN A 154 -1.52 -9.47 5.10
C ASN A 154 -1.36 -10.29 3.82
N LEU A 155 -1.93 -9.79 2.73
CA LEU A 155 -1.82 -10.39 1.40
C LEU A 155 -0.46 -10.12 0.74
N GLY A 156 0.32 -9.17 1.26
CA GLY A 156 1.53 -8.69 0.61
C GLY A 156 1.19 -8.03 -0.73
N ARG A 157 2.05 -8.23 -1.74
CA ARG A 157 1.78 -7.78 -3.11
C ARG A 157 0.61 -8.55 -3.71
N ILE A 158 -0.33 -7.84 -4.31
CA ILE A 158 -1.41 -8.37 -5.13
C ILE A 158 -1.19 -7.98 -6.59
N LYS A 159 -1.90 -8.67 -7.49
CA LYS A 159 -2.03 -8.29 -8.89
C LYS A 159 -3.43 -8.67 -9.35
N LYS A 160 -3.89 -8.03 -10.41
CA LYS A 160 -5.17 -8.34 -11.02
C LYS A 160 -5.17 -9.78 -11.53
N VAL A 161 -6.18 -10.54 -11.14
CA VAL A 161 -6.41 -11.91 -11.60
C VAL A 161 -7.88 -12.10 -11.91
N LYS A 162 -8.20 -13.16 -12.67
CA LYS A 162 -9.59 -13.49 -13.06
C LYS A 162 -10.52 -13.65 -11.84
N ASP A 163 -9.99 -14.14 -10.73
CA ASP A 163 -10.74 -14.37 -9.50
C ASP A 163 -9.94 -13.90 -8.27
N MET A 164 -10.25 -12.66 -7.85
CA MET A 164 -9.61 -12.05 -6.68
C MET A 164 -9.95 -12.79 -5.38
N TYR A 165 -11.10 -13.44 -5.30
CA TYR A 165 -11.51 -14.18 -4.11
C TYR A 165 -10.64 -15.43 -3.93
N ALA A 166 -10.40 -16.16 -5.02
CA ALA A 166 -9.47 -17.29 -5.03
C ALA A 166 -8.03 -16.87 -4.67
N LEU A 167 -7.55 -15.72 -5.20
CA LEU A 167 -6.24 -15.19 -4.82
C LEU A 167 -6.12 -14.95 -3.31
N VAL A 168 -7.16 -14.41 -2.68
CA VAL A 168 -7.19 -14.16 -1.24
C VAL A 168 -7.13 -15.46 -0.46
N LEU A 169 -7.94 -16.46 -0.84
CA LEU A 169 -7.92 -17.79 -0.21
C LEU A 169 -6.56 -18.47 -0.36
N LEU A 170 -5.95 -18.47 -1.55
CA LEU A 170 -4.62 -19.05 -1.78
C LEU A 170 -3.56 -18.40 -0.88
N LYS A 171 -3.57 -17.06 -0.74
CA LYS A 171 -2.66 -16.33 0.14
C LYS A 171 -2.92 -16.62 1.62
N LEU A 172 -4.19 -16.76 2.01
CA LEU A 172 -4.59 -17.17 3.35
C LEU A 172 -4.04 -18.56 3.69
N TYR A 173 -4.10 -19.51 2.74
CA TYR A 173 -3.51 -20.85 2.86
C TYR A 173 -2.00 -20.90 2.60
N GLY A 174 -1.35 -19.72 2.56
CA GLY A 174 0.09 -19.58 2.52
C GLY A 174 0.74 -19.68 1.14
N ILE A 175 -0.03 -19.83 0.06
CA ILE A 175 0.48 -19.71 -1.31
C ILE A 175 0.60 -18.21 -1.63
N ARG A 176 1.80 -17.65 -1.45
CA ARG A 176 2.03 -16.19 -1.58
C ARG A 176 2.63 -15.76 -2.91
N ASP A 177 3.20 -16.70 -3.65
CA ASP A 177 3.84 -16.43 -4.92
C ASP A 177 2.81 -16.15 -6.01
N LEU A 178 2.91 -14.97 -6.61
CA LEU A 178 1.96 -14.50 -7.61
C LEU A 178 2.02 -15.30 -8.92
N ASN A 179 3.17 -15.85 -9.30
CA ASN A 179 3.30 -16.68 -10.49
C ASN A 179 2.64 -18.04 -10.27
N LEU A 180 2.83 -18.63 -9.08
CA LEU A 180 2.15 -19.86 -8.71
C LEU A 180 0.63 -19.68 -8.66
N ILE A 181 0.17 -18.58 -8.06
CA ILE A 181 -1.25 -18.24 -7.99
C ILE A 181 -1.84 -18.18 -9.41
N ASP A 182 -1.21 -17.47 -10.35
CA ASP A 182 -1.71 -17.41 -11.73
C ASP A 182 -1.80 -18.78 -12.38
N LYS A 183 -0.77 -19.61 -12.22
CA LYS A 183 -0.78 -20.98 -12.75
C LYS A 183 -1.97 -21.77 -12.19
N ILE A 184 -2.27 -21.63 -10.90
CA ILE A 184 -3.42 -22.28 -10.25
C ILE A 184 -4.74 -21.71 -10.78
N LEU A 185 -4.87 -20.38 -10.88
CA LEU A 185 -6.11 -19.71 -11.28
C LEU A 185 -6.43 -19.88 -12.78
N ASN A 186 -5.45 -20.27 -13.59
CA ASN A 186 -5.65 -20.64 -14.99
C ASN A 186 -6.11 -22.10 -15.18
N LEU A 187 -6.21 -22.89 -14.11
CA LEU A 187 -6.73 -24.25 -14.17
C LEU A 187 -8.24 -24.29 -13.86
N ASN A 188 -8.85 -25.44 -14.13
CA ASN A 188 -10.24 -25.70 -13.76
C ASN A 188 -10.35 -25.99 -12.25
N TYR A 189 -10.56 -24.94 -11.46
CA TYR A 189 -10.74 -25.05 -10.01
C TYR A 189 -12.18 -24.72 -9.57
N ASN A 190 -12.55 -25.26 -8.41
CA ASN A 190 -13.75 -24.90 -7.66
C ASN A 190 -13.35 -24.46 -6.25
N ILE A 191 -14.05 -23.45 -5.72
CA ILE A 191 -14.02 -23.12 -4.29
C ILE A 191 -15.18 -23.88 -3.64
N ILE A 192 -14.91 -24.58 -2.54
CA ILE A 192 -15.93 -25.33 -1.80
C ILE A 192 -16.04 -24.75 -0.39
N ASN A 193 -17.23 -24.27 -0.03
CA ASN A 193 -17.59 -23.74 1.30
C ASN A 193 -16.55 -22.75 1.86
N ASP A 194 -15.96 -21.91 1.01
CA ASP A 194 -14.98 -20.88 1.40
C ASP A 194 -13.77 -21.40 2.20
N SER A 195 -13.54 -22.72 2.17
CA SER A 195 -12.59 -23.43 3.03
C SER A 195 -11.57 -24.23 2.26
N LYS A 196 -11.81 -24.47 0.96
CA LYS A 196 -10.87 -25.18 0.10
C LYS A 196 -11.01 -24.81 -1.37
N ILE A 197 -9.88 -24.87 -2.07
CA ILE A 197 -9.78 -24.79 -3.52
C ILE A 197 -9.44 -26.19 -4.05
N VAL A 198 -10.26 -26.71 -4.96
CA VAL A 198 -10.07 -28.03 -5.58
C VAL A 198 -9.82 -27.85 -7.07
N ILE A 199 -8.68 -28.34 -7.56
CA ILE A 199 -8.36 -28.38 -8.99
C ILE A 199 -8.75 -29.76 -9.53
N LYS A 200 -9.84 -29.79 -10.31
CA LYS A 200 -10.52 -31.04 -10.72
C LYS A 200 -9.61 -31.98 -11.51
N ASP A 201 -8.81 -31.43 -12.41
CA ASP A 201 -8.00 -32.23 -13.33
C ASP A 201 -6.73 -32.81 -12.68
N MET A 202 -6.53 -32.61 -11.38
CA MET A 202 -5.29 -32.94 -10.66
C MET A 202 -5.51 -33.68 -9.34
N ASP A 203 -6.75 -33.91 -8.91
CA ASP A 203 -7.07 -34.35 -7.54
C ASP A 203 -6.32 -33.53 -6.47
N LEU A 204 -6.15 -32.23 -6.74
CA LEU A 204 -5.38 -31.30 -5.92
C LEU A 204 -6.34 -30.46 -5.08
N GLU A 205 -6.13 -30.48 -3.77
CA GLU A 205 -6.86 -29.68 -2.79
C GLU A 205 -5.90 -28.73 -2.06
N ILE A 206 -6.29 -27.47 -1.92
CA ILE A 206 -5.55 -26.45 -1.16
C ILE A 206 -6.50 -25.89 -0.12
N ASN A 207 -6.13 -25.99 1.16
CA ASN A 207 -6.93 -25.51 2.28
C ASN A 207 -6.01 -25.04 3.43
N GLU A 208 -6.59 -24.66 4.56
CA GLU A 208 -5.85 -24.19 5.74
C GLU A 208 -4.85 -25.20 6.31
N LYS A 209 -5.09 -26.51 6.11
CA LYS A 209 -4.24 -27.59 6.62
C LYS A 209 -3.02 -27.83 5.73
N GLY A 210 -3.08 -27.45 4.45
CA GLY A 210 -1.98 -27.67 3.52
C GLY A 210 -2.42 -27.87 2.07
N ILE A 211 -1.55 -28.52 1.31
CA ILE A 211 -1.72 -28.82 -0.11
C ILE A 211 -1.73 -30.33 -0.26
N PHE A 212 -2.78 -30.89 -0.85
CA PHE A 212 -2.99 -32.34 -0.93
C PHE A 212 -3.18 -32.78 -2.37
N ILE A 213 -2.50 -33.84 -2.79
CA ILE A 213 -2.76 -34.53 -4.05
C ILE A 213 -3.17 -35.96 -3.74
N LYS A 214 -4.36 -36.38 -4.20
CA LYS A 214 -4.92 -37.72 -3.92
C LYS A 214 -4.89 -38.06 -2.42
N GLY A 215 -5.19 -37.05 -1.59
CA GLY A 215 -5.22 -37.16 -0.14
C GLY A 215 -3.85 -37.16 0.56
N LYS A 216 -2.73 -37.10 -0.17
CA LYS A 216 -1.39 -37.00 0.42
C LYS A 216 -0.93 -35.55 0.45
N GLU A 217 -0.46 -35.09 1.60
CA GLU A 217 0.13 -33.76 1.74
C GLU A 217 1.41 -33.65 0.90
N ILE A 218 1.57 -32.53 0.20
CA ILE A 218 2.74 -32.22 -0.61
C ILE A 218 3.28 -30.84 -0.24
N SER A 219 4.58 -30.61 -0.51
CA SER A 219 5.16 -29.29 -0.28
C SER A 219 4.76 -28.30 -1.38
N LYS A 220 4.87 -26.99 -1.10
CA LYS A 220 4.72 -25.93 -2.10
C LYS A 220 5.70 -26.08 -3.26
N LYS A 221 6.92 -26.60 -2.98
CA LYS A 221 7.95 -26.84 -3.99
C LYS A 221 7.53 -27.95 -4.95
N ASP A 222 6.90 -29.00 -4.43
CA ASP A 222 6.39 -30.09 -5.26
C ASP A 222 5.22 -29.62 -6.11
N LEU A 223 4.29 -28.84 -5.53
CA LEU A 223 3.20 -28.22 -6.29
C LEU A 223 3.75 -27.38 -7.46
N TYR A 224 4.79 -26.59 -7.20
CA TYR A 224 5.47 -25.79 -8.20
C TYR A 224 5.97 -26.62 -9.38
N LYS A 225 6.71 -27.70 -9.08
CA LYS A 225 7.30 -28.59 -10.08
C LYS A 225 6.21 -29.26 -10.93
N ILE A 226 5.15 -29.74 -10.28
CA ILE A 226 4.03 -30.41 -10.95
C ILE A 226 3.33 -29.45 -11.94
N LEU A 227 3.12 -28.19 -11.54
CA LEU A 227 2.48 -27.20 -12.40
C LEU A 227 3.37 -26.78 -13.57
N GLU A 228 4.69 -26.71 -13.38
CA GLU A 228 5.65 -26.44 -14.46
C GLU A 228 5.70 -27.55 -15.51
N GLU A 229 5.78 -28.80 -15.08
CA GLU A 229 5.84 -29.96 -15.98
C GLU A 229 4.58 -30.10 -16.84
N ARG A 230 3.42 -29.62 -16.36
CA ARG A 230 2.15 -29.67 -17.10
C ARG A 230 2.00 -28.56 -18.13
N LEU A 231 2.43 -27.34 -17.80
CA LEU A 231 2.34 -26.19 -18.72
C LEU A 231 3.30 -26.32 -19.92
N ILE A 232 4.35 -27.13 -19.82
CA ILE A 232 5.22 -27.48 -20.96
C ILE A 232 4.56 -28.51 -21.90
N ARG A 233 3.54 -29.24 -21.43
CA ARG A 233 2.87 -30.33 -22.17
C ARG A 233 1.51 -29.94 -22.76
N GLN A 234 1.07 -28.70 -22.56
CA GLN A 234 -0.13 -28.10 -23.17
C GLN A 234 0.28 -27.17 -24.30
#